data_AF-A0A533RNK9-F1
#
_entry.id   AF-A0A533RNK9-F1
#
_cell.length_a   1.000
_cell.length_b   1.000
_cell.length_c   1.000
_cell.angle_alpha   90.00
_cell.angle_beta   90.00
_cell.angle_gamma   90.00
#
_symmetry.space_group_name_H-M   'P 1'
#
loop_
_entity.id
_entity.type
_entity.pdbx_description
1 polymer ?
#
loop_
_entity_poly.entity_id
_entity_poly.type
_entity_poly.pdbx_seq_one_letter_code
_entity_poly.pdbx_strand_id
1 'polypeptide(L)'
;MVTTILGRKLGMTQVWGEGDTLLPVTVIEAGPCVVTQVKTEKRDGYRAAQIGFGEIKESKVNKPMAGHFAKAKVDPKRNLTEVRLDEGDEMKVGQTITVEAFADAKQVHVSGTSKGKGFAGVMKRYNYKGGPGGHGSHFH
;
A
#
# COMPACT_ATOMS: atom_id res chain seq x y z
N MET A 1 17.57 0.76 7.15
CA MET A 1 16.49 1.74 7.42
C MET A 1 15.29 1.28 6.64
N VAL A 2 14.12 1.15 7.28
CA VAL A 2 12.93 0.61 6.60
C VAL A 2 12.43 1.59 5.55
N THR A 3 12.59 1.24 4.29
CA THR A 3 12.12 2.00 3.12
C THR A 3 10.75 1.48 2.68
N THR A 4 9.75 1.54 3.56
CA THR A 4 8.36 1.27 3.19
C THR A 4 7.47 2.40 3.68
N ILE A 5 6.63 2.91 2.78
CA ILE A 5 5.67 3.97 3.06
C ILE A 5 4.30 3.57 2.51
N LEU A 6 3.25 3.94 3.22
CA LEU A 6 1.89 3.82 2.72
C LEU A 6 1.49 5.11 2.00
N GLY A 7 0.65 4.96 0.97
CA GLY A 7 0.14 6.10 0.24
C GLY A 7 -1.19 5.81 -0.43
N ARG A 8 -1.79 6.87 -0.96
CA ARG A 8 -3.03 6.84 -1.73
C ARG A 8 -2.70 7.16 -3.18
N LYS A 9 -3.13 6.28 -4.09
CA LYS A 9 -3.07 6.56 -5.53
C LYS A 9 -4.07 7.68 -5.85
N LEU A 10 -3.57 8.82 -6.34
CA LEU A 10 -4.40 9.95 -6.76
C LEU A 10 -4.83 9.83 -8.21
N GLY A 11 -3.90 9.49 -9.11
CA GLY A 11 -4.19 9.48 -10.54
C GLY A 11 -2.96 9.21 -11.39
N MET A 12 -3.11 9.47 -12.69
CA MET A 12 -2.04 9.36 -13.68
C MET A 12 -1.94 10.69 -14.44
N THR A 13 -0.73 11.09 -14.78
CA THR A 13 -0.45 12.28 -15.60
C THR A 13 0.77 11.99 -16.49
N GLN A 14 1.28 12.99 -17.18
CA GLN A 14 2.45 12.91 -18.05
C GLN A 14 3.44 14.02 -17.71
N VAL A 15 4.73 13.74 -17.89
CA VAL A 15 5.82 14.71 -17.74
C VAL A 15 6.74 14.62 -18.95
N TRP A 16 7.32 15.75 -19.34
CA TRP A 16 8.36 15.78 -20.38
C TRP A 16 9.70 15.42 -19.74
N GLY A 17 10.32 14.36 -20.22
CA GLY A 17 11.68 13.97 -19.86
C GLY A 17 12.73 14.63 -20.77
N GLU A 18 13.97 14.22 -20.60
CA GLU A 18 15.06 14.63 -21.50
C GLU A 18 14.80 14.15 -22.94
N GLY A 19 15.23 14.95 -23.92
CA GLY A 19 15.10 14.62 -25.34
C GLY A 19 13.66 14.60 -25.87
N ASP A 20 12.80 15.52 -25.39
CA ASP A 20 11.40 15.68 -25.83
C ASP A 20 10.57 14.39 -25.75
N THR A 21 10.89 13.52 -24.79
CA THR A 21 10.16 12.27 -24.58
C THR A 21 9.05 12.47 -23.56
N LEU A 22 7.83 12.06 -23.92
CA LEU A 22 6.67 12.11 -23.03
C LEU A 22 6.62 10.86 -22.15
N LEU A 23 6.70 11.03 -20.82
CA LEU A 23 6.73 9.94 -19.85
C LEU A 23 5.40 9.85 -19.08
N PRO A 24 4.70 8.69 -19.08
CA PRO A 24 3.52 8.49 -18.26
C PRO A 24 3.92 8.26 -16.79
N VAL A 25 3.28 8.99 -15.88
CA VAL A 25 3.57 8.92 -14.44
C VAL A 25 2.31 8.70 -13.62
N THR A 26 2.45 8.02 -12.48
CA THR A 26 1.37 7.84 -11.49
C THR A 26 1.65 8.70 -10.28
N VAL A 27 0.66 9.50 -9.87
CA VAL A 27 0.76 10.36 -8.68
C VAL A 27 0.26 9.59 -7.45
N ILE A 28 1.10 9.52 -6.43
CA ILE A 28 0.82 8.87 -5.16
C ILE A 28 0.98 9.91 -4.04
N GLU A 29 -0.07 10.14 -3.26
CA GLU A 29 -0.03 10.87 -2.00
C GLU A 29 0.52 9.94 -0.93
N ALA A 30 1.81 10.05 -0.62
CA ALA A 30 2.49 9.19 0.34
C ALA A 30 2.88 9.97 1.60
N GLY A 31 2.61 9.38 2.77
CA GLY A 31 2.98 9.95 4.06
C GLY A 31 2.25 11.24 4.47
N PRO A 32 2.47 11.71 5.71
CA PRO A 32 3.30 11.10 6.75
C PRO A 32 2.71 9.78 7.30
N CYS A 33 3.55 8.75 7.44
CA CYS A 33 3.18 7.49 8.07
C CYS A 33 3.77 7.41 9.48
N VAL A 34 2.97 7.05 10.49
CA VAL A 34 3.42 7.01 11.89
C VAL A 34 3.55 5.57 12.36
N VAL A 35 4.64 5.25 13.06
CA VAL A 35 4.83 3.93 13.67
C VAL A 35 3.92 3.79 14.90
N THR A 36 2.98 2.86 14.86
CA THR A 36 2.00 2.63 15.94
C THR A 36 2.43 1.52 16.90
N GLN A 37 3.20 0.55 16.43
CA GLN A 37 3.68 -0.56 17.25
C GLN A 37 4.99 -1.10 16.68
N VAL A 38 5.90 -1.51 17.57
CA VAL A 38 7.09 -2.28 17.22
C VAL A 38 6.93 -3.69 17.79
N LYS A 39 7.12 -4.70 16.95
CA LYS A 39 7.05 -6.12 17.27
C LYS A 39 8.45 -6.69 17.37
N THR A 40 8.65 -7.56 18.36
CA THR A 40 9.96 -8.14 18.69
C THR A 40 9.88 -9.65 18.72
N GLU A 41 10.96 -10.34 18.40
CA GLU A 41 11.00 -11.82 18.39
C GLU A 41 10.58 -12.43 19.73
N LYS A 42 11.05 -11.86 20.84
CA LYS A 42 10.75 -12.39 22.19
C LYS A 42 9.26 -12.35 22.54
N ARG A 43 8.52 -11.35 22.04
CA ARG A 43 7.11 -11.14 22.39
C ARG A 43 6.15 -11.64 21.33
N ASP A 44 6.49 -11.46 20.06
CA ASP A 44 5.60 -11.65 18.92
C ASP A 44 6.07 -12.77 17.97
N GLY A 45 7.28 -13.33 18.19
CA GLY A 45 7.84 -14.42 17.39
C GLY A 45 8.51 -13.99 16.08
N TYR A 46 8.50 -12.69 15.75
CA TYR A 46 9.17 -12.11 14.57
C TYR A 46 9.42 -10.60 14.76
N ARG A 47 10.24 -10.01 13.89
CA ARG A 47 10.54 -8.56 13.88
C ARG A 47 9.70 -7.83 12.84
N ALA A 48 8.93 -6.84 13.27
CA ALA A 48 8.16 -5.98 12.39
C ALA A 48 7.84 -4.62 13.04
N ALA A 49 7.55 -3.62 12.22
CA ALA A 49 6.94 -2.36 12.65
C ALA A 49 5.57 -2.23 12.02
N GLN A 50 4.57 -1.84 12.82
CA GLN A 50 3.27 -1.44 12.32
C GLN A 50 3.30 0.07 12.01
N ILE A 51 2.95 0.42 10.78
CA ILE A 51 2.86 1.80 10.32
C ILE A 51 1.41 2.15 9.99
N GLY A 52 1.03 3.39 10.30
CA GLY A 52 -0.31 3.92 10.08
C GLY A 52 -0.33 5.10 9.12
N PHE A 53 -1.30 5.12 8.21
CA PHE A 53 -1.50 6.16 7.21
C PHE A 53 -2.96 6.63 7.13
N GLY A 54 -3.11 7.91 6.80
CA GLY A 54 -4.39 8.58 6.67
C GLY A 54 -5.04 8.91 8.01
N GLU A 55 -5.72 10.05 8.09
CA GLU A 55 -6.39 10.49 9.30
C GLU A 55 -7.80 9.91 9.42
N ILE A 56 -8.20 9.62 10.66
CA ILE A 56 -9.58 9.28 10.99
C ILE A 56 -9.97 10.00 12.28
N LYS A 57 -11.16 10.60 12.31
CA LYS A 57 -11.70 11.24 13.51
C LYS A 57 -11.87 10.20 14.62
N GLU A 58 -11.50 10.54 15.85
CA GLU A 58 -11.61 9.65 17.02
C GLU A 58 -13.00 9.05 17.19
N SER A 59 -14.06 9.83 16.91
CA SER A 59 -15.45 9.36 17.00
C SER A 59 -15.82 8.25 16.02
N LYS A 60 -15.02 8.02 14.98
CA LYS A 60 -15.22 6.95 13.99
C LYS A 60 -14.39 5.70 14.30
N VAL A 61 -13.60 5.72 15.38
CA VAL A 61 -12.73 4.62 15.78
C VAL A 61 -13.46 3.77 16.82
N ASN A 62 -13.34 2.45 16.71
CA ASN A 62 -13.89 1.56 17.73
C ASN A 62 -13.05 1.60 19.02
N LYS A 63 -13.64 1.24 20.17
CA LYS A 63 -12.98 1.31 21.49
C LYS A 63 -11.64 0.55 21.55
N PRO A 64 -11.49 -0.67 21.00
CA PRO A 64 -10.22 -1.39 21.03
C PRO A 64 -9.10 -0.66 20.28
N MET A 65 -9.40 -0.15 19.08
CA MET A 65 -8.41 0.60 18.29
C MET A 65 -8.06 1.93 18.94
N ALA A 66 -9.02 2.61 19.56
CA ALA A 66 -8.75 3.83 20.31
C ALA A 66 -7.74 3.58 21.45
N GLY A 67 -7.89 2.48 22.20
CA GLY A 67 -6.92 2.08 23.22
C GLY A 67 -5.53 1.74 22.65
N HIS A 68 -5.49 1.11 21.47
CA HIS A 68 -4.24 0.81 20.77
C HIS A 68 -3.47 2.08 20.40
N PHE A 69 -4.15 3.06 19.79
CA PHE A 69 -3.55 4.34 19.42
C PHE A 69 -3.14 5.17 20.64
N ALA A 70 -3.96 5.16 21.71
CA ALA A 70 -3.65 5.85 22.96
C ALA A 70 -2.37 5.31 23.64
N LYS A 71 -2.15 3.99 23.60
CA LYS A 71 -0.92 3.37 24.13
C LYS A 71 0.33 3.84 23.40
N ALA A 72 0.21 4.04 22.08
CA ALA A 72 1.28 4.55 21.24
C ALA A 72 1.43 6.08 21.29
N LYS A 73 0.48 6.80 21.90
CA LYS A 73 0.38 8.27 21.91
C LYS A 73 0.38 8.87 20.50
N VAL A 74 -0.35 8.22 19.59
CA VAL A 74 -0.48 8.65 18.20
C VAL A 74 -1.94 8.88 17.85
N ASP A 75 -2.20 9.82 16.95
CA ASP A 75 -3.55 10.03 16.45
C ASP A 75 -4.05 8.80 15.69
N PRO A 76 -5.36 8.50 15.74
CA PRO A 76 -5.92 7.39 15.00
C PRO A 76 -5.64 7.49 13.51
N LYS A 77 -5.21 6.36 12.94
CA LYS A 77 -4.92 6.23 11.51
C LYS A 77 -5.93 5.32 10.82
N ARG A 78 -6.24 5.62 9.56
CA ARG A 78 -7.26 4.91 8.77
C ARG A 78 -6.78 3.55 8.28
N ASN A 79 -5.52 3.47 7.88
CA ASN A 79 -4.91 2.27 7.35
C ASN A 79 -3.73 1.89 8.23
N LEU A 80 -3.64 0.61 8.61
CA LEU A 80 -2.53 0.03 9.35
C LEU A 80 -1.96 -1.13 8.56
N THR A 81 -0.64 -1.23 8.50
CA THR A 81 0.06 -2.33 7.83
C THR A 81 1.35 -2.62 8.57
N GLU A 82 1.74 -3.88 8.57
CA GLU A 82 3.02 -4.31 9.14
C GLU A 82 4.08 -4.37 8.06
N VAL A 83 5.27 -3.91 8.42
CA VAL A 83 6.47 -3.98 7.60
C VAL A 83 7.49 -4.80 8.37
N ARG A 84 8.09 -5.78 7.69
CA ARG A 84 9.15 -6.59 8.28
C ARG A 84 10.40 -5.73 8.47
N LEU A 85 11.07 -5.95 9.60
CA LEU A 85 12.35 -5.29 9.92
C LEU A 85 13.46 -6.30 9.71
N ASP A 86 14.49 -5.94 8.97
CA ASP A 86 15.69 -6.75 8.83
C ASP A 86 16.66 -6.50 10.01
N GLU A 87 17.75 -7.27 10.06
CA GLU A 87 18.78 -7.08 11.09
C GLU A 87 19.44 -5.69 10.97
N GLY A 88 19.39 -4.91 12.06
CA GLY A 88 19.90 -3.53 12.10
C GLY A 88 18.84 -2.46 11.84
N ASP A 89 17.62 -2.83 11.45
CA ASP A 89 16.51 -1.87 11.40
C ASP A 89 15.93 -1.62 12.79
N GLU A 90 16.03 -0.36 13.22
CA GLU A 90 15.40 0.13 14.43
C GLU A 90 14.35 1.18 14.10
N MET A 91 13.14 0.95 14.62
CA MET A 91 12.06 1.92 14.58
C MET A 91 11.53 2.14 16.00
N LYS A 92 11.08 3.37 16.26
CA LYS A 92 10.48 3.74 17.54
C LYS A 92 9.01 4.04 17.35
N VAL A 93 8.20 3.68 18.33
CA VAL A 93 6.78 4.05 18.36
C VAL A 93 6.66 5.58 18.37
N GLY A 94 5.77 6.13 17.53
CA GLY A 94 5.60 7.57 17.32
C GLY A 94 6.54 8.18 16.27
N GLN A 95 7.52 7.43 15.76
CA GLN A 95 8.36 7.90 14.66
C GLN A 95 7.51 8.12 13.40
N THR A 96 7.79 9.23 12.70
CA THR A 96 7.14 9.54 11.43
C THR A 96 8.07 9.22 10.26
N ILE A 97 7.53 8.56 9.25
CA ILE A 97 8.19 8.20 7.99
C ILE A 97 7.60 9.10 6.89
N THR A 98 8.46 9.85 6.22
CA THR A 98 8.14 10.79 5.15
C THR A 98 8.67 10.28 3.80
N VAL A 99 8.29 10.96 2.72
CA VAL A 99 8.74 10.65 1.35
C VAL A 99 10.25 10.85 1.18
N GLU A 100 10.88 11.65 2.05
CA GLU A 100 12.32 11.91 2.02
C GLU A 100 13.16 10.64 2.13
N ALA A 101 12.64 9.59 2.77
CA ALA A 101 13.28 8.28 2.83
C ALA A 101 13.49 7.62 1.45
N PHE A 102 12.86 8.15 0.39
CA PHE A 102 12.92 7.66 -0.98
C PHE A 102 13.64 8.61 -1.95
N ALA A 103 14.29 9.68 -1.46
CA ALA A 103 14.92 10.69 -2.31
C ALA A 103 15.95 10.08 -3.30
N ASP A 104 16.75 9.11 -2.84
CA ASP A 104 17.78 8.46 -3.65
C ASP A 104 17.32 7.13 -4.30
N ALA A 105 16.03 6.79 -4.19
CA ALA A 105 15.50 5.52 -4.69
C ALA A 105 15.29 5.57 -6.21
N LYS A 106 16.13 4.83 -6.95
CA LYS A 106 15.99 4.70 -8.42
C LYS A 106 14.88 3.73 -8.84
N GLN A 107 14.58 2.75 -7.98
CA GLN A 107 13.57 1.72 -8.22
C GLN A 107 12.82 1.43 -6.94
N VAL A 108 11.53 1.16 -7.06
CA VAL A 108 10.65 0.87 -5.93
C VAL A 108 9.73 -0.31 -6.26
N HIS A 109 9.43 -1.11 -5.23
CA HIS A 109 8.39 -2.12 -5.30
C HIS A 109 7.07 -1.52 -4.85
N VAL A 110 6.02 -1.69 -5.65
CA VAL A 110 4.67 -1.17 -5.36
C VAL A 110 3.70 -2.33 -5.21
N SER A 111 2.99 -2.38 -4.09
CA SER A 111 1.93 -3.35 -3.83
C SER A 111 0.59 -2.64 -3.63
N GLY A 112 -0.50 -3.30 -4.02
CA GLY A 112 -1.84 -2.75 -3.86
C GLY A 112 -2.92 -3.71 -4.34
N THR A 113 -4.15 -3.48 -3.90
CA THR A 113 -5.30 -4.29 -4.32
C THR A 113 -5.80 -3.83 -5.68
N SER A 114 -5.81 -4.75 -6.66
CA SER A 114 -6.35 -4.48 -7.99
C SER A 114 -7.86 -4.20 -7.96
N LYS A 115 -8.39 -3.50 -8.98
CA LYS A 115 -9.83 -3.27 -9.10
C LYS A 115 -10.57 -4.59 -9.35
N GLY A 116 -11.58 -4.87 -8.52
CA GLY A 116 -12.48 -6.00 -8.73
C GLY A 116 -13.28 -5.84 -10.02
N LYS A 117 -13.46 -6.95 -10.75
CA LYS A 117 -14.26 -7.01 -12.00
C LYS A 117 -15.54 -7.85 -11.85
N GLY A 118 -15.90 -8.26 -10.63
CA GLY A 118 -17.05 -9.14 -10.34
C GLY A 118 -16.85 -10.58 -10.81
N PHE A 119 -17.95 -11.33 -10.94
CA PHE A 119 -17.94 -12.65 -11.57
C PHE A 119 -17.58 -12.49 -13.05
N ALA A 120 -16.41 -12.98 -13.45
CA ALA A 120 -15.89 -12.86 -14.81
C ALA A 120 -15.88 -14.22 -15.50
N GLY A 121 -16.43 -14.28 -16.72
CA GLY A 121 -16.39 -15.48 -17.56
C GLY A 121 -14.95 -15.88 -17.95
N VAL A 122 -14.78 -17.13 -18.40
CA VAL A 122 -13.47 -17.76 -18.64
C VAL A 122 -12.63 -17.04 -19.69
N MET A 123 -13.25 -16.50 -20.74
CA MET A 123 -12.56 -15.71 -21.76
C MET A 123 -11.94 -14.44 -21.15
N LYS A 124 -12.68 -13.70 -20.31
CA LYS A 124 -12.19 -12.46 -19.67
C LYS A 124 -11.17 -12.72 -18.55
N ARG A 125 -11.30 -13.85 -17.83
CA ARG A 125 -10.46 -14.16 -16.67
C ARG A 125 -9.15 -14.86 -17.04
N TYR A 126 -9.20 -15.72 -18.05
CA TYR A 126 -8.09 -16.61 -18.40
C TYR A 126 -7.67 -16.48 -19.88
N ASN A 127 -8.22 -15.51 -20.62
CA ASN A 127 -7.94 -15.29 -22.04
C ASN A 127 -8.19 -16.53 -22.91
N TYR A 128 -9.20 -17.33 -22.58
CA TYR A 128 -9.63 -18.43 -23.43
C TYR A 128 -10.16 -17.90 -24.76
N LYS A 129 -9.95 -18.65 -25.84
CA LYS A 129 -10.56 -18.34 -27.14
C LYS A 129 -12.03 -18.76 -27.12
N GLY A 130 -12.86 -18.00 -27.82
CA GLY A 130 -14.23 -18.38 -28.13
C GLY A 130 -14.29 -19.46 -29.21
N GLY A 131 -15.42 -20.14 -29.29
CA GLY A 131 -15.75 -21.02 -30.40
C GLY A 131 -16.08 -20.24 -31.68
N PRO A 132 -16.24 -20.94 -32.82
CA PRO A 132 -16.63 -20.30 -34.06
C PRO A 132 -18.01 -19.65 -33.95
N GLY A 133 -18.16 -18.43 -34.48
CA GLY A 133 -19.41 -17.67 -34.44
C GLY A 133 -20.44 -18.05 -35.52
N GLY A 134 -20.16 -19.05 -36.36
CA GLY A 134 -20.99 -19.45 -37.50
C GLY A 134 -21.12 -20.96 -37.67
N HIS A 135 -21.72 -21.39 -38.79
CA HIS A 135 -21.92 -22.81 -39.17
C HIS A 135 -22.71 -23.66 -38.15
N GLY A 136 -23.72 -23.08 -37.48
CA GLY A 136 -24.58 -23.81 -36.54
C GLY A 136 -23.91 -24.17 -35.20
N SER A 137 -22.83 -23.48 -34.83
CA SER A 137 -22.16 -23.69 -33.53
C SER A 137 -23.10 -23.40 -32.36
N HIS A 138 -23.18 -24.33 -31.40
CA HIS A 138 -23.81 -24.14 -30.09
C HIS A 138 -22.78 -23.88 -28.97
N PHE A 139 -21.53 -23.64 -29.33
CA PHE A 139 -20.45 -23.33 -28.40
C PHE A 139 -19.70 -22.08 -28.88
N HIS A 140 -19.96 -20.96 -28.19
CA HIS A 140 -19.36 -19.65 -28.45
C HIS A 140 -18.21 -19.35 -27.49
#